data_AF-A0A9D4NN96-F1
#
_entry.id   AF-A0A9D4NN96-F1
#
_cell.length_a   1.000
_cell.length_b   1.000
_cell.length_c   1.000
_cell.angle_alpha   90.00
_cell.angle_beta   90.00
_cell.angle_gamma   90.00
#
_symmetry.space_group_name_H-M   'P 1'
#
loop_
_entity.id
_entity.type
_entity.pdbx_description
1 polymer ?
#
loop_
_entity_poly.entity_id
_entity_poly.type
_entity_poly.pdbx_seq_one_letter_code
_entity_poly.pdbx_strand_id
1 'polypeptide(L)'
;MTSADRGPFAVTGNQIVKMAGALDFETKATYNLDVTCTDGLLEITDTCVVKVQNVGPEITCLPTASTVDEWQTAEKQLTTLTLTEEAADCVQTSPTYYEFNVKYEPTT
;
A
#
# COMPACT_ATOMS: atom_id res chain seq x y z
N MET A 1 -18.28 -27.36 -5.51
CA MET A 1 -17.47 -26.18 -5.17
C MET A 1 -17.57 -25.18 -6.30
N THR A 2 -18.55 -24.29 -6.26
CA THR A 2 -18.72 -23.22 -7.26
C THR A 2 -17.66 -22.15 -7.03
N SER A 3 -17.02 -21.72 -8.11
CA SER A 3 -15.79 -20.93 -8.18
C SER A 3 -15.93 -19.46 -7.78
N ALA A 4 -16.82 -19.10 -6.87
CA ALA A 4 -17.16 -17.70 -6.58
C ALA A 4 -16.52 -17.12 -5.30
N ASP A 5 -15.86 -17.94 -4.47
CA ASP A 5 -15.28 -17.48 -3.19
C ASP A 5 -13.76 -17.70 -3.10
N ARG A 6 -13.08 -17.66 -4.25
CA ARG A 6 -11.62 -17.74 -4.30
C ARG A 6 -11.11 -16.33 -4.09
N GLY A 7 -10.96 -15.93 -2.82
CA GLY A 7 -10.16 -14.75 -2.45
C GLY A 7 -8.74 -14.80 -3.08
N PRO A 8 -7.83 -13.91 -2.71
CA PRO A 8 -6.54 -13.76 -3.41
C PRO A 8 -5.55 -14.94 -3.17
N PHE A 9 -6.03 -16.10 -2.71
CA PHE A 9 -5.24 -17.27 -2.38
C PHE A 9 -5.81 -18.53 -3.03
N ALA A 10 -4.93 -19.49 -3.31
CA ALA A 10 -5.28 -20.79 -3.84
C ALA A 10 -4.41 -21.89 -3.23
N VAL A 11 -4.94 -23.12 -3.20
CA VAL A 11 -4.13 -24.31 -2.87
C VAL A 11 -3.59 -24.91 -4.18
N THR A 12 -2.28 -25.12 -4.24
CA THR A 12 -1.59 -25.80 -5.35
C THR A 12 -0.74 -26.94 -4.77
N GLY A 13 -1.20 -28.18 -4.97
CA GLY A 13 -0.62 -29.34 -4.29
C GLY A 13 -0.77 -29.21 -2.78
N ASN A 14 0.35 -29.15 -2.07
CA ASN A 14 0.44 -28.98 -0.62
C ASN A 14 0.79 -27.55 -0.17
N GLN A 15 0.64 -26.55 -1.05
CA GLN A 15 1.00 -25.15 -0.78
C GLN A 15 -0.20 -24.23 -0.92
N ILE A 16 -0.28 -23.20 -0.07
CA ILE A 16 -1.15 -22.03 -0.29
C ILE A 16 -0.32 -20.98 -1.04
N VAL A 17 -0.82 -20.53 -2.18
CA VAL A 17 -0.18 -19.51 -3.02
C VAL A 17 -1.05 -18.27 -3.09
N LYS A 18 -0.42 -17.09 -3.02
CA LYS A 18 -1.07 -15.83 -3.36
C LYS A 18 -1.23 -15.73 -4.88
N MET A 19 -2.44 -15.46 -5.34
CA MET A 19 -2.75 -15.22 -6.76
C MET A 19 -2.24 -13.84 -7.20
N ALA A 20 -2.19 -13.60 -8.52
CA ALA A 20 -1.79 -12.32 -9.08
C ALA A 20 -2.72 -11.18 -8.64
N GLY A 21 -2.18 -9.97 -8.55
CA GLY A 21 -2.86 -8.77 -8.01
C GLY A 21 -2.22 -8.30 -6.70
N ALA A 22 -2.29 -7.00 -6.42
CA ALA A 22 -1.77 -6.45 -5.16
C ALA A 22 -2.72 -6.77 -3.99
N LEU A 23 -2.14 -6.88 -2.79
CA LEU A 23 -2.91 -6.83 -1.55
C LEU A 23 -2.65 -5.47 -0.93
N ASP A 24 -3.71 -4.81 -0.54
CA ASP A 24 -3.66 -3.47 0.02
C ASP A 24 -4.01 -3.53 1.51
N PHE A 25 -3.11 -3.03 2.37
CA PHE A 25 -3.27 -3.09 3.83
C PHE A 25 -4.47 -2.24 4.27
N GLU A 26 -4.60 -1.06 3.68
CA GLU A 26 -5.64 -0.07 3.93
C GLU A 26 -7.03 -0.62 3.59
N THR A 27 -7.13 -1.40 2.50
CA THR A 27 -8.36 -2.12 2.16
C THR A 27 -8.60 -3.33 3.07
N LYS A 28 -7.58 -4.17 3.30
CA LYS A 28 -7.70 -5.38 4.12
C LYS A 28 -6.36 -5.89 4.66
N ALA A 29 -6.10 -5.59 5.93
CA ALA A 29 -4.89 -5.99 6.63
C ALA A 29 -4.75 -7.50 6.93
N THR A 30 -5.84 -8.28 6.95
CA THR A 30 -5.80 -9.68 7.38
C THR A 30 -6.81 -10.57 6.67
N TYR A 31 -6.38 -11.79 6.35
CA TYR A 31 -7.19 -12.85 5.76
C TYR A 31 -7.08 -14.11 6.60
N ASN A 32 -8.23 -14.68 6.99
CA ASN A 32 -8.30 -16.01 7.61
C ASN A 32 -8.67 -17.00 6.52
N LEU A 33 -7.86 -18.05 6.36
CA LEU A 33 -8.02 -19.09 5.36
C LEU A 33 -8.30 -20.41 6.06
N ASP A 34 -9.52 -20.92 5.93
CA ASP A 34 -9.85 -22.25 6.42
C ASP A 34 -9.38 -23.29 5.40
N VAL A 35 -8.54 -24.20 5.85
CA VAL A 35 -7.93 -25.24 5.03
C VAL A 35 -8.45 -26.58 5.49
N THR A 36 -9.18 -27.26 4.62
CA THR A 36 -9.71 -28.61 4.89
C THR A 36 -8.87 -29.65 4.18
N CYS A 37 -8.42 -30.65 4.94
CA CYS A 37 -7.79 -31.86 4.42
C CYS A 37 -8.76 -33.05 4.63
N THR A 38 -8.88 -33.90 3.61
CA THR A 38 -9.73 -35.10 3.66
C THR A 38 -9.03 -36.30 3.04
N ASP A 39 -9.27 -37.49 3.59
CA ASP A 39 -8.91 -38.78 3.00
C ASP A 39 -10.11 -39.48 2.33
N GLY A 40 -11.26 -38.81 2.24
CA GLY A 40 -12.52 -39.33 1.70
C GLY A 40 -13.43 -40.01 2.73
N LEU A 41 -12.98 -40.17 3.98
CA LEU A 41 -13.77 -40.70 5.10
C LEU A 41 -13.85 -39.70 6.26
N LEU A 42 -12.74 -39.01 6.53
CA LEU A 42 -12.64 -37.98 7.56
C LEU A 42 -12.20 -36.65 6.96
N GLU A 43 -12.60 -35.56 7.61
CA GLU A 43 -12.18 -34.20 7.28
C GLU A 43 -11.63 -33.52 8.51
N ILE A 44 -10.54 -32.79 8.34
CA ILE A 44 -9.97 -31.91 9.35
C ILE A 44 -9.83 -30.53 8.73
N THR A 45 -10.32 -29.52 9.44
CA THR A 45 -10.20 -28.11 9.05
C THR A 45 -9.36 -27.37 10.07
N ASP A 46 -8.42 -26.56 9.61
CA ASP A 46 -7.65 -25.63 10.43
C ASP A 46 -7.55 -24.27 9.75
N THR A 47 -7.29 -23.21 10.51
CA THR A 47 -7.28 -21.83 10.00
C THR A 47 -5.86 -21.28 9.90
N CYS A 48 -5.47 -20.85 8.71
CA CYS A 48 -4.23 -20.10 8.46
C CYS A 48 -4.53 -18.60 8.42
N VAL A 49 -3.76 -17.80 9.16
CA VAL A 49 -3.89 -16.34 9.16
C VAL A 49 -2.80 -15.70 8.30
N VAL A 50 -3.22 -14.98 7.26
CA VAL A 50 -2.32 -14.17 6.42
C VAL A 50 -2.46 -12.70 6.81
N LYS A 51 -1.35 -12.08 7.20
CA LYS A 51 -1.28 -10.65 7.51
C LYS A 51 -0.61 -9.90 6.36
N VAL A 52 -1.31 -8.91 5.81
CA VAL A 52 -0.72 -7.94 4.89
C VAL A 52 0.18 -7.03 5.72
N GLN A 53 1.41 -6.80 5.27
CA GLN A 53 2.31 -5.87 5.95
C GLN A 53 1.98 -4.46 5.51
N ASN A 54 1.84 -3.55 6.47
CA ASN A 54 1.74 -2.14 6.16
C ASN A 54 3.10 -1.62 5.67
N VAL A 55 3.11 -0.96 4.53
CA VAL A 55 4.24 -0.21 4.01
C VAL A 55 3.91 1.26 4.23
N GLY A 56 4.73 1.96 5.02
CA GLY A 56 4.50 3.37 5.32
C GLY A 56 4.60 4.25 4.06
N PRO A 57 3.99 5.45 4.08
CA PRO A 57 4.04 6.36 2.96
C PRO A 57 5.46 6.88 2.71
N GLU A 58 5.78 7.13 1.45
CA GLU A 58 7.02 7.80 1.05
C GLU A 58 6.71 9.14 0.36
N ILE A 59 7.48 10.19 0.68
CA ILE A 59 7.41 11.45 -0.07
C ILE A 59 8.06 11.21 -1.43
N THR A 60 7.25 11.24 -2.47
CA THR A 60 7.70 11.10 -3.85
C THR A 60 7.70 12.46 -4.54
N CYS A 61 8.48 12.59 -5.61
CA CYS A 61 8.45 13.75 -6.51
C CYS A 61 8.82 15.11 -5.87
N LEU A 62 9.54 15.12 -4.74
CA LEU A 62 10.08 16.34 -4.17
C LEU A 62 11.26 16.84 -5.03
N PRO A 63 11.17 18.03 -5.68
CA PRO A 63 12.28 18.55 -6.45
C PRO A 63 13.44 18.92 -5.52
N THR A 64 14.67 18.66 -5.96
CA THR A 64 15.88 19.01 -5.19
C THR A 64 16.04 20.53 -5.02
N ALA A 65 15.46 21.33 -5.92
CA ALA A 65 15.48 22.77 -5.84
C ALA A 65 14.22 23.40 -6.46
N SER A 66 13.90 24.61 -6.03
CA SER A 66 12.89 25.48 -6.63
C SER A 66 13.42 26.91 -6.65
N THR A 67 12.95 27.73 -7.58
CA THR A 67 13.42 29.11 -7.75
C THR A 67 12.30 30.12 -7.49
N VAL A 68 12.68 31.27 -6.96
CA VAL A 68 11.83 32.46 -6.81
C VAL A 68 12.64 33.63 -7.34
N ASP A 69 12.01 34.49 -8.13
CA ASP A 69 12.69 35.65 -8.69
C ASP A 69 12.92 36.71 -7.61
N GLU A 70 14.01 37.46 -7.72
CA GLU A 70 14.22 38.63 -6.87
C GLU A 70 13.06 39.62 -7.06
N TRP A 71 12.58 40.20 -5.96
CA TRP A 71 11.46 41.15 -5.91
C TRP A 71 10.06 40.58 -6.18
N GLN A 72 9.92 39.26 -6.26
CA GLN A 72 8.60 38.66 -6.34
C GLN A 72 7.83 38.88 -5.02
N THR A 73 6.75 39.65 -5.07
CA THR A 73 5.89 39.96 -3.91
C THR A 73 4.62 39.12 -3.86
N ALA A 74 4.24 38.51 -4.99
CA ALA A 74 3.10 37.60 -5.05
C ALA A 74 3.46 36.21 -4.51
N GLU A 75 2.48 35.55 -3.91
CA GLU A 75 2.58 34.14 -3.54
C GLU A 75 2.90 33.28 -4.78
N LYS A 76 3.78 32.30 -4.61
CA LYS A 76 4.13 31.34 -5.64
C LYS A 76 4.17 29.95 -5.06
N GLN A 77 3.42 29.05 -5.67
CA GLN A 77 3.55 27.63 -5.44
C GLN A 77 4.91 27.16 -5.99
N LEU A 78 5.77 26.64 -5.12
CA LEU A 78 7.09 26.13 -5.51
C LEU A 78 7.03 24.70 -6.01
N THR A 79 6.28 23.87 -5.30
CA THR A 79 6.06 22.46 -5.63
C THR A 79 4.75 21.99 -5.01
N THR A 80 4.35 20.78 -5.37
CA THR A 80 3.28 20.05 -4.70
C THR A 80 3.92 18.87 -4.00
N LEU A 81 3.64 18.69 -2.71
CA LEU A 81 4.08 17.52 -1.96
C LEU A 81 3.11 16.37 -2.22
N THR A 82 3.64 15.20 -2.58
CA THR A 82 2.85 13.99 -2.81
C THR A 82 3.41 12.84 -1.98
N LEU A 83 2.52 11.98 -1.51
CA LEU A 83 2.87 10.72 -0.87
C LEU A 83 2.46 9.57 -1.78
N THR A 84 3.24 8.50 -1.75
CA THR A 84 2.89 7.25 -2.42
C THR A 84 2.93 6.13 -1.39
N GLU A 85 1.84 5.37 -1.29
CA GLU A 85 1.70 4.20 -0.40
C GLU A 85 1.83 2.87 -1.16
N GLU A 86 1.72 2.90 -2.50
CA GLU A 86 1.88 1.73 -3.38
C GLU A 86 2.78 2.09 -4.57
N ALA A 87 3.80 1.28 -4.84
CA ALA A 87 4.92 1.63 -5.71
C ALA A 87 4.52 2.14 -7.11
N ALA A 88 5.10 3.30 -7.45
CA ALA A 88 5.40 3.81 -8.79
C ALA A 88 4.24 4.30 -9.68
N ASP A 89 3.54 5.34 -9.25
CA ASP A 89 3.15 6.41 -10.19
C ASP A 89 3.01 7.75 -9.43
N CYS A 90 3.27 8.86 -10.10
CA CYS A 90 3.08 10.24 -9.62
C CYS A 90 1.57 10.54 -9.56
N VAL A 91 0.81 9.73 -8.85
CA VAL A 91 -0.63 9.89 -8.72
C VAL A 91 -0.89 10.74 -7.48
N GLN A 92 -1.44 11.92 -7.73
CA GLN A 92 -1.82 12.87 -6.72
C GLN A 92 -3.06 12.37 -5.98
N THR A 93 -2.86 11.64 -4.90
CA THR A 93 -3.87 11.51 -3.87
C THR A 93 -3.22 12.00 -2.59
N SER A 94 -3.45 13.26 -2.22
CA SER A 94 -3.17 13.70 -0.86
C SER A 94 -4.20 13.01 0.04
N PRO A 95 -3.84 12.04 0.89
CA PRO A 95 -4.78 11.47 1.83
C PRO A 95 -5.10 12.56 2.87
N THR A 96 -6.33 12.59 3.37
CA THR A 96 -6.78 13.57 4.38
C THR A 96 -6.16 13.36 5.77
N TYR A 97 -5.25 12.38 5.91
CA TYR A 97 -4.68 11.95 7.18
C TYR A 97 -3.25 12.44 7.43
N TYR A 98 -2.51 12.83 6.39
CA TYR A 98 -1.09 13.20 6.52
C TYR A 98 -0.88 14.70 6.62
N GLU A 99 0.04 15.11 7.50
CA GLU A 99 0.47 16.49 7.68
C GLU A 99 1.89 16.69 7.14
N PHE A 100 2.08 17.68 6.28
CA PHE A 100 3.40 18.09 5.80
C PHE A 100 3.94 19.22 6.65
N ASN A 101 5.19 19.08 7.11
CA ASN A 101 5.89 20.09 7.89
C ASN A 101 7.10 20.61 7.10
N VAL A 102 7.32 21.93 7.14
CA VAL A 102 8.50 22.57 6.53
C VAL A 102 9.44 23.06 7.62
N LYS A 103 10.74 22.76 7.46
CA LYS A 103 11.80 23.32 8.31
C LYS A 103 12.76 24.12 7.43
N TYR A 104 12.93 25.39 7.77
CA TYR A 104 13.90 26.26 7.11
C TYR A 104 15.25 26.17 7.84
N GLU A 105 16.32 25.90 7.09
CA GLU A 105 17.70 25.93 7.57
C GLU A 105 18.47 26.95 6.73
N PRO A 106 18.92 28.09 7.29
CA PRO A 106 19.70 29.06 6.55
C PRO A 106 21.06 28.47 6.19
N THR A 107 21.51 28.66 4.95
CA THR A 107 22.89 28.40 4.56
C THR A 107 23.75 29.58 5.02
N THR A 108 24.86 29.28 5.69
CA THR A 108 25.86 30.24 6.18
C THR A 108 26.69 30.84 5.07
#